data_AF-A0A9X9X162-F1
#
_entry.id   AF-A0A9X9X162-F1
#
_cell.length_a   1.000
_cell.length_b   1.000
_cell.length_c   1.000
_cell.angle_alpha   90.00
_cell.angle_beta   90.00
_cell.angle_gamma   90.00
#
_symmetry.space_group_name_H-M   'P 1'
#
loop_
_entity.id
_entity.type
_entity.pdbx_description
1 polymer ?
#
loop_
_entity_poly.entity_id
_entity_poly.type
_entity_poly.pdbx_seq_one_letter_code
_entity_poly.pdbx_strand_id
1 'polypeptide(L)'
;MIHRRALLASPLLLLGPLAARAETTTAEPEAPDDLRPARLPTPRPVRLRPGAEPVTLESSSSGWGGGGERPGLALRFTGPGAPAEEFRFPSWYGNGRVFALRQSRGRDLVLAAFEGNTGTGTYQEIQAVIGQDDEGIARILALETLHYRLTGPCEGGTWLSIRATPLADGGGLRLDHFWRRQGENCPPRRGGPARSRAEWATTLAWTGRGPMRVPPPLRGAPRARRLVEESRAKVAHWLAEAPRRIVTLDDVEALGLMEAMEAA
;
A
#
# COMPACT_ATOMS: atom_id res chain seq x y z
N MET A 1 43.42 49.46 22.58
CA MET A 1 44.28 50.31 21.72
C MET A 1 44.82 49.40 20.61
N ILE A 2 44.19 49.35 19.44
CA ILE A 2 44.51 50.14 18.22
C ILE A 2 45.94 49.77 17.73
N HIS A 3 46.21 49.11 16.58
CA HIS A 3 45.93 49.42 15.15
C HIS A 3 46.09 48.14 14.27
N ARG A 4 45.20 47.86 13.30
CA ARG A 4 45.29 48.16 11.85
C ARG A 4 46.65 47.86 11.16
N ARG A 5 46.63 46.97 10.16
CA ARG A 5 47.08 47.26 8.77
C ARG A 5 46.66 46.13 7.81
N ALA A 6 46.09 46.54 6.69
CA ALA A 6 45.79 45.73 5.51
C ALA A 6 46.63 46.26 4.33
N LEU A 7 47.08 45.37 3.46
CA LEU A 7 47.56 45.59 2.08
C LEU A 7 47.14 44.31 1.32
N LEU A 8 46.22 44.35 0.34
CA LEU A 8 46.45 44.60 -1.11
C LEU A 8 47.50 43.65 -1.71
N ALA A 9 47.42 43.05 -2.89
CA ALA A 9 46.42 42.79 -3.93
C ALA A 9 47.14 41.85 -4.95
N SER A 10 46.38 41.14 -5.79
CA SER A 10 46.80 40.07 -6.75
C SER A 10 47.75 40.49 -7.90
N PRO A 11 48.26 39.51 -8.70
CA PRO A 11 47.62 39.11 -9.99
C PRO A 11 47.66 37.56 -10.24
N LEU A 12 46.60 36.88 -10.76
CA LEU A 12 46.15 36.69 -12.17
C LEU A 12 47.27 36.23 -13.12
N LEU A 13 47.25 35.02 -13.72
CA LEU A 13 46.66 34.62 -15.03
C LEU A 13 47.01 33.12 -15.25
N LEU A 14 46.17 32.13 -15.65
CA LEU A 14 45.26 31.87 -16.80
C LEU A 14 45.79 30.67 -17.62
N LEU A 15 44.87 29.93 -18.28
CA LEU A 15 44.99 28.72 -19.16
C LEU A 15 44.73 27.39 -18.42
N GLY A 16 43.75 26.54 -18.72
CA GLY A 16 42.77 26.41 -19.80
C GLY A 16 42.09 25.01 -19.67
N PRO A 17 40.95 24.76 -20.34
CA PRO A 17 39.98 23.74 -19.93
C PRO A 17 40.20 22.39 -20.62
N LEU A 18 40.13 21.28 -19.86
CA LEU A 18 40.03 19.94 -20.42
C LEU A 18 38.99 19.14 -19.64
N ALA A 19 37.78 19.16 -20.19
CA ALA A 19 36.80 18.07 -20.21
C ALA A 19 36.83 17.11 -19.00
N ALA A 20 36.37 17.58 -17.84
CA ALA A 20 35.78 16.68 -16.86
C ALA A 20 34.47 16.16 -17.45
N ARG A 21 34.57 14.97 -18.06
CA ARG A 21 33.44 14.15 -18.48
C ARG A 21 32.58 13.94 -17.24
N ALA A 22 31.52 14.72 -17.12
CA ALA A 22 30.45 14.42 -16.19
C ALA A 22 29.86 13.08 -16.65
N GLU A 23 30.32 11.99 -16.05
CA GLU A 23 29.48 10.80 -15.91
C GLU A 23 28.28 11.26 -15.10
N THR A 24 27.26 11.72 -15.82
CA THR A 24 25.88 11.69 -15.36
C THR A 24 25.55 10.24 -15.06
N THR A 25 25.89 9.80 -13.85
CA THR A 25 25.21 8.72 -13.17
C THR A 25 23.77 9.20 -12.99
N THR A 26 22.96 9.03 -14.02
CA THR A 26 21.50 9.00 -13.89
C THR A 26 21.14 7.73 -13.14
N ALA A 27 21.52 7.67 -11.86
CA ALA A 27 20.78 6.88 -10.91
C ALA A 27 19.42 7.57 -10.78
N GLU A 28 18.49 7.18 -11.66
CA GLU A 28 17.06 7.46 -11.43
C GLU A 28 16.78 7.01 -9.99
N PRO A 29 16.05 7.81 -9.19
CA PRO A 29 15.65 7.36 -7.87
C PRO A 29 14.91 6.04 -8.06
N GLU A 30 15.48 4.96 -7.53
CA GLU A 30 14.78 3.69 -7.39
C GLU A 30 13.41 3.99 -6.79
N ALA A 31 12.37 3.35 -7.32
CA ALA A 31 11.03 3.46 -6.76
C ALA A 31 11.15 3.27 -5.24
N PRO A 32 10.48 4.10 -4.41
CA PRO A 32 10.57 3.96 -2.97
C PRO A 32 10.12 2.54 -2.60
N ASP A 33 11.11 1.72 -2.27
CA ASP A 33 11.06 0.34 -1.81
C ASP A 33 10.09 -0.59 -2.58
N ASP A 34 10.63 -1.36 -3.55
CA ASP A 34 10.09 -2.68 -3.94
C ASP A 34 10.16 -3.70 -2.75
N LEU A 35 10.58 -3.25 -1.57
CA LEU A 35 10.61 -4.06 -0.35
C LEU A 35 9.20 -4.17 0.22
N ARG A 36 8.63 -5.37 0.11
CA ARG A 36 7.41 -5.75 0.83
C ARG A 36 7.56 -5.35 2.31
N PRO A 37 6.58 -4.64 2.90
CA PRO A 37 6.63 -4.33 4.31
C PRO A 37 6.83 -5.59 5.14
N ALA A 38 7.76 -5.56 6.09
CA ALA A 38 8.06 -6.72 6.92
C ALA A 38 6.82 -7.22 7.68
N ARG A 39 6.77 -8.52 7.96
CA ARG A 39 5.75 -9.10 8.84
C ARG A 39 5.87 -8.49 10.23
N LEU A 40 4.76 -7.98 10.74
CA LEU A 40 4.63 -7.58 12.12
C LEU A 40 4.44 -8.83 12.99
N PRO A 41 5.29 -9.09 14.00
CA PRO A 41 5.13 -10.26 14.86
C PRO A 41 3.79 -10.28 15.59
N THR A 42 3.19 -11.46 15.68
CA THR A 42 2.02 -11.78 16.52
C THR A 42 2.33 -13.06 17.34
N PRO A 43 1.80 -13.23 18.56
CA PRO A 43 0.82 -12.39 19.25
C PRO A 43 1.36 -11.02 19.66
N ARG A 44 0.51 -10.00 19.71
CA ARG A 44 0.88 -8.67 20.22
C ARG A 44 -0.31 -7.89 20.78
N PRO A 45 -0.11 -6.96 21.74
CA PRO A 45 -1.19 -6.11 22.23
C PRO A 45 -1.61 -5.07 21.16
N VAL A 46 -2.92 -4.81 21.10
CA VAL A 46 -3.56 -3.77 20.30
C VAL A 46 -4.73 -3.17 21.07
N ARG A 47 -4.97 -1.87 20.91
CA ARG A 47 -6.10 -1.17 21.53
C ARG A 47 -7.18 -0.88 20.50
N LEU A 48 -8.20 -1.73 20.41
CA LEU A 48 -9.25 -1.59 19.39
C LEU A 48 -10.28 -0.50 19.65
N ARG A 49 -10.39 -0.01 20.90
CA ARG A 49 -11.30 1.07 21.28
C ARG A 49 -10.57 2.15 22.10
N PRO A 50 -10.97 3.43 21.99
CA PRO A 50 -10.33 4.49 22.76
C PRO A 50 -10.50 4.24 24.26
N GLY A 51 -9.40 4.36 25.01
CA GLY A 51 -9.42 4.19 26.48
C GLY A 51 -9.63 2.75 26.98
N ALA A 52 -9.98 1.79 26.12
CA ALA A 52 -10.14 0.39 26.52
C ALA A 52 -8.78 -0.27 26.82
N GLU A 53 -8.83 -1.33 27.63
CA GLU A 53 -7.67 -2.21 27.84
C GLU A 53 -7.22 -2.85 26.51
N PRO A 54 -5.91 -3.03 26.29
CA PRO A 54 -5.40 -3.72 25.13
C PRO A 54 -5.89 -5.18 25.08
N VAL A 55 -6.20 -5.64 23.87
CA VAL A 55 -6.47 -7.04 23.56
C VAL A 55 -5.27 -7.60 22.78
N THR A 56 -5.15 -8.92 22.73
CA THR A 56 -4.07 -9.58 21.99
C THR A 56 -4.51 -9.86 20.57
N LEU A 57 -3.83 -9.27 19.59
CA LEU A 57 -3.93 -9.63 18.18
C LEU A 57 -3.08 -10.87 17.91
N GLU A 58 -3.69 -11.88 17.32
CA GLU A 58 -3.05 -13.10 16.86
C GLU A 58 -3.26 -13.25 15.36
N SER A 59 -2.22 -13.66 14.64
CA SER A 59 -2.32 -14.06 13.25
C SER A 59 -1.89 -15.50 13.08
N SER A 60 -2.64 -16.24 12.29
CA SER A 60 -2.25 -17.56 11.83
C SER A 60 -2.40 -17.63 10.31
N SER A 61 -1.49 -18.33 9.68
CA SER A 61 -1.69 -18.87 8.34
C SER A 61 -2.12 -20.31 8.52
N SER A 62 -3.35 -20.67 8.13
CA SER A 62 -3.75 -22.07 8.17
C SER A 62 -2.92 -22.86 7.17
N GLY A 63 -2.07 -23.75 7.68
CA GLY A 63 -1.36 -24.75 6.89
C GLY A 63 -2.20 -26.00 6.71
N TRP A 64 -2.14 -26.59 5.51
CA TRP A 64 -2.53 -27.96 5.15
C TRP A 64 -3.30 -28.79 6.19
N GLY A 65 -4.63 -28.79 6.07
CA GLY A 65 -5.49 -29.90 6.50
C GLY A 65 -6.20 -30.43 5.26
N GLY A 66 -6.06 -31.73 4.96
CA GLY A 66 -6.59 -32.35 3.74
C GLY A 66 -8.11 -32.13 3.60
N GLY A 67 -8.49 -31.23 2.69
CA GLY A 67 -9.90 -30.88 2.51
C GLY A 67 -10.14 -29.58 1.75
N GLY A 68 -9.46 -29.36 0.61
CA GLY A 68 -9.90 -28.43 -0.44
C GLY A 68 -9.95 -26.91 -0.15
N GLU A 69 -9.91 -26.46 1.11
CA GLU A 69 -9.91 -25.04 1.46
C GLU A 69 -8.48 -24.48 1.34
N ARG A 70 -8.31 -23.53 0.42
CA ARG A 70 -7.03 -22.87 0.16
C ARG A 70 -6.48 -22.21 1.44
N PRO A 71 -5.16 -22.18 1.65
CA PRO A 71 -4.56 -21.52 2.81
C PRO A 71 -5.02 -20.06 2.89
N GLY A 72 -5.39 -19.62 4.09
CA GLY A 72 -5.88 -18.29 4.36
C GLY A 72 -5.12 -17.61 5.49
N LEU A 73 -5.06 -16.29 5.47
CA LEU A 73 -4.67 -15.50 6.63
C LEU A 73 -5.88 -15.40 7.56
N ALA A 74 -5.74 -15.88 8.78
CA ALA A 74 -6.72 -15.70 9.85
C ALA A 74 -6.17 -14.75 10.91
N LEU A 75 -6.98 -13.78 11.32
CA LEU A 75 -6.67 -12.84 12.41
C LEU A 75 -7.76 -12.92 13.47
N ARG A 76 -7.34 -13.05 14.73
CA ARG A 76 -8.25 -13.07 15.87
C ARG A 76 -7.77 -12.13 16.98
N PHE A 77 -8.71 -11.70 17.79
CA PHE A 77 -8.42 -10.90 18.98
C PHE A 77 -8.81 -11.70 20.22
N THR A 78 -7.93 -11.74 21.21
CA THR A 78 -8.14 -12.50 22.45
C THR A 78 -7.93 -11.61 23.68
N GLY A 79 -8.56 -11.98 24.79
CA GLY A 79 -8.52 -11.24 26.05
C GLY A 79 -9.83 -10.51 26.40
N PRO A 80 -9.89 -9.87 27.57
CA PRO A 80 -11.11 -9.21 28.06
C PRO A 80 -11.60 -8.12 27.11
N GLY A 81 -12.86 -8.20 26.70
CA GLY A 81 -13.47 -7.20 25.80
C GLY A 81 -13.02 -7.31 24.34
N ALA A 82 -12.30 -8.38 23.97
CA ALA A 82 -11.99 -8.66 22.58
C ALA A 82 -13.25 -9.00 21.78
N PRO A 83 -13.35 -8.55 20.52
CA PRO A 83 -14.38 -9.04 19.60
C PRO A 83 -14.26 -10.56 19.44
N ALA A 84 -15.39 -11.26 19.36
CA ALA A 84 -15.42 -12.71 19.18
C ALA A 84 -15.04 -13.13 17.74
N GLU A 85 -14.96 -12.16 16.84
CA GLU A 85 -14.87 -12.40 15.41
C GLU A 85 -13.44 -12.70 14.93
N GLU A 86 -13.38 -13.61 13.96
CA GLU A 86 -12.17 -13.92 13.21
C GLU A 86 -12.25 -13.30 11.81
N PHE A 87 -11.15 -12.71 11.37
CA PHE A 87 -11.01 -12.16 10.02
C PHE A 87 -10.27 -13.16 9.14
N ARG A 88 -10.79 -13.43 7.94
CA ARG A 88 -10.21 -14.40 6.99
C ARG A 88 -9.97 -13.78 5.63
N PHE A 89 -8.79 -14.03 5.07
CA PHE A 89 -8.38 -13.52 3.76
C PHE A 89 -7.72 -14.64 2.94
N PRO A 90 -7.82 -14.60 1.60
CA PRO A 90 -7.17 -15.59 0.74
C PRO A 90 -5.64 -15.43 0.78
N SER A 91 -4.89 -16.54 0.80
CA SER A 91 -3.43 -16.51 0.81
C SER A 91 -2.82 -17.82 0.26
N TRP A 92 -2.75 -17.97 -1.06
CA TRP A 92 -2.28 -19.18 -1.76
C TRP A 92 -0.87 -19.66 -1.38
N TYR A 93 0.09 -18.75 -1.24
CA TYR A 93 1.50 -19.07 -0.94
C TYR A 93 1.88 -18.73 0.50
N GLY A 94 0.89 -18.52 1.39
CA GLY A 94 1.14 -18.21 2.80
C GLY A 94 1.76 -16.82 3.05
N ASN A 95 1.73 -15.93 2.07
CA ASN A 95 2.31 -14.58 2.18
C ASN A 95 1.43 -13.60 2.96
N GLY A 96 0.21 -14.01 3.34
CA GLY A 96 -0.67 -13.26 4.22
C GLY A 96 -0.01 -12.91 5.56
N ARG A 97 -0.09 -11.63 5.95
CA ARG A 97 0.54 -11.12 7.16
C ARG A 97 -0.14 -9.88 7.70
N VAL A 98 -0.01 -9.65 9.01
CA VAL A 98 -0.09 -8.29 9.57
C VAL A 98 1.23 -7.60 9.26
N PHE A 99 1.22 -6.37 8.76
CA PHE A 99 2.45 -5.63 8.44
C PHE A 99 2.56 -4.29 9.16
N ALA A 100 1.45 -3.76 9.69
CA ALA A 100 1.48 -2.51 10.43
C ALA A 100 0.32 -2.40 11.42
N LEU A 101 0.56 -1.61 12.46
CA LEU A 101 -0.49 -0.95 13.23
C LEU A 101 -0.43 0.55 12.93
N ARG A 102 -1.61 1.17 12.88
CA ARG A 102 -1.76 2.60 12.65
C ARG A 102 -2.76 3.16 13.64
N GLN A 103 -2.41 4.24 14.31
CA GLN A 103 -3.34 4.89 15.23
C GLN A 103 -4.26 5.83 14.49
N SER A 104 -5.54 5.78 14.81
CA SER A 104 -6.58 6.68 14.33
C SER A 104 -7.59 6.86 15.45
N ARG A 105 -8.00 8.09 15.76
CA ARG A 105 -9.02 8.38 16.80
C ARG A 105 -8.78 7.66 18.15
N GLY A 106 -7.52 7.58 18.61
CA GLY A 106 -7.16 6.97 19.89
C GLY A 106 -7.25 5.44 19.96
N ARG A 107 -7.33 4.75 18.82
CA ARG A 107 -7.33 3.29 18.72
C ARG A 107 -6.38 2.80 17.61
N ASP A 108 -5.98 1.55 17.71
CA ASP A 108 -5.15 0.87 16.73
C ASP A 108 -6.01 0.31 15.59
N LEU A 109 -5.59 0.59 14.37
CA LEU A 109 -6.03 -0.05 13.14
C LEU A 109 -5.00 -1.10 12.75
N VAL A 110 -5.47 -2.31 12.49
CA VAL A 110 -4.63 -3.42 12.04
C VAL A 110 -4.58 -3.40 10.52
N LEU A 111 -3.37 -3.27 9.97
CA LEU A 111 -3.15 -3.36 8.54
C LEU A 111 -2.60 -4.74 8.21
N ALA A 112 -3.38 -5.49 7.44
CA ALA A 112 -3.05 -6.84 7.00
C ALA A 112 -2.90 -6.84 5.48
N ALA A 113 -1.86 -7.53 4.99
CA ALA A 113 -1.64 -7.78 3.58
C ALA A 113 -1.96 -9.25 3.30
N PHE A 114 -2.58 -9.50 2.18
CA PHE A 114 -2.84 -10.84 1.68
C PHE A 114 -2.73 -10.83 0.16
N GLU A 115 -2.68 -12.00 -0.44
CA GLU A 115 -2.37 -12.09 -1.85
C GLU A 115 -3.59 -11.70 -2.69
N GLY A 116 -3.35 -11.09 -3.85
CA GLY A 116 -4.34 -10.91 -4.92
C GLY A 116 -3.99 -11.77 -6.13
N ASN A 117 -3.93 -11.15 -7.31
CA ASN A 117 -3.48 -11.82 -8.52
C ASN A 117 -2.01 -12.28 -8.42
N THR A 118 -1.76 -13.57 -8.60
CA THR A 118 -0.42 -14.17 -8.59
C THR A 118 -0.28 -15.15 -9.75
N GLY A 119 0.82 -15.07 -10.50
CA GLY A 119 1.09 -15.95 -11.63
C GLY A 119 2.43 -15.65 -12.29
N THR A 120 2.70 -16.25 -13.45
CA THR A 120 3.94 -16.02 -14.19
C THR A 120 4.06 -14.54 -14.57
N GLY A 121 5.03 -13.85 -13.97
CA GLY A 121 5.28 -12.43 -14.21
C GLY A 121 4.37 -11.49 -13.43
N THR A 122 3.29 -11.95 -12.78
CA THR A 122 2.35 -11.11 -12.04
C THR A 122 2.38 -11.40 -10.55
N TYR A 123 2.43 -10.33 -9.76
CA TYR A 123 2.34 -10.39 -8.31
C TYR A 123 1.52 -9.22 -7.76
N GLN A 124 0.55 -9.53 -6.92
CA GLN A 124 -0.29 -8.54 -6.25
C GLN A 124 -0.44 -8.86 -4.76
N GLU A 125 -0.34 -7.82 -3.93
CA GLU A 125 -0.80 -7.80 -2.55
C GLU A 125 -1.97 -6.84 -2.42
N ILE A 126 -2.95 -7.24 -1.63
CA ILE A 126 -4.10 -6.44 -1.22
C ILE A 126 -3.94 -6.18 0.28
N GLN A 127 -4.19 -4.94 0.70
CA GLN A 127 -4.26 -4.57 2.10
C GLN A 127 -5.70 -4.46 2.57
N ALA A 128 -5.99 -5.00 3.75
CA ALA A 128 -7.17 -4.72 4.54
C ALA A 128 -6.80 -3.84 5.74
N VAL A 129 -7.64 -2.85 6.01
CA VAL A 129 -7.62 -2.06 7.25
C VAL A 129 -8.72 -2.60 8.14
N ILE A 130 -8.37 -3.08 9.33
CA ILE A 130 -9.28 -3.73 10.26
C ILE A 130 -9.32 -2.92 11.55
N GLY A 131 -10.51 -2.77 12.13
CA GLY A 131 -10.68 -2.10 13.41
C GLY A 131 -12.05 -2.35 14.02
N GLN A 132 -12.28 -1.73 15.17
CA GLN A 132 -13.55 -1.75 15.87
C GLN A 132 -14.13 -0.34 15.91
N ASP A 133 -15.38 -0.22 15.47
CA ASP A 133 -16.07 1.06 15.46
C ASP A 133 -16.60 1.47 16.83
N ASP A 134 -17.21 2.65 16.90
CA ASP A 134 -17.78 3.22 18.13
C ASP A 134 -18.96 2.42 18.70
N GLU A 135 -19.58 1.56 17.89
CA GLU A 135 -20.67 0.67 18.30
C GLU A 135 -20.12 -0.68 18.83
N GLY A 136 -18.80 -0.85 18.82
CA GLY A 136 -18.13 -2.07 19.26
C GLY A 136 -18.10 -3.17 18.21
N ILE A 137 -18.43 -2.88 16.95
CA ILE A 137 -18.45 -3.87 15.88
C ILE A 137 -17.06 -3.93 15.23
N ALA A 138 -16.42 -5.09 15.30
CA ALA A 138 -15.19 -5.36 14.59
C ALA A 138 -15.47 -5.66 13.10
N ARG A 139 -14.77 -4.95 12.20
CA ARG A 139 -15.02 -5.03 10.75
C ARG A 139 -13.78 -4.65 9.92
N ILE A 140 -13.83 -5.01 8.64
CA ILE A 140 -12.95 -4.43 7.62
C ILE A 140 -13.43 -3.00 7.33
N LEU A 141 -12.54 -2.03 7.52
CA LEU A 141 -12.80 -0.60 7.34
C LEU A 141 -12.46 -0.12 5.93
N ALA A 142 -11.45 -0.71 5.30
CA ALA A 142 -11.04 -0.41 3.92
C ALA A 142 -10.31 -1.62 3.31
N LEU A 143 -10.36 -1.73 1.99
CA LEU A 143 -9.65 -2.73 1.20
C LEU A 143 -9.08 -2.07 -0.05
N GLU A 144 -7.81 -2.35 -0.39
CA GLU A 144 -7.11 -1.70 -1.50
C GLU A 144 -5.95 -2.57 -1.98
N THR A 145 -5.49 -2.40 -3.23
CA THR A 145 -4.15 -2.90 -3.59
C THR A 145 -3.09 -2.27 -2.68
N LEU A 146 -2.16 -3.08 -2.19
CA LEU A 146 -0.97 -2.62 -1.47
C LEU A 146 0.20 -2.48 -2.44
N HIS A 147 0.40 -3.53 -3.24
CA HIS A 147 1.48 -3.63 -4.20
C HIS A 147 1.01 -4.43 -5.41
N TYR A 148 1.40 -4.02 -6.61
CA TYR A 148 1.21 -4.78 -7.83
C TYR A 148 2.49 -4.68 -8.67
N ARG A 149 2.87 -5.79 -9.26
CA ARG A 149 3.97 -5.91 -10.21
C ARG A 149 3.58 -6.87 -11.32
N LEU A 150 3.63 -6.38 -12.55
CA LEU A 150 3.63 -7.15 -13.77
C LEU A 150 5.00 -7.00 -14.42
N THR A 151 5.68 -8.12 -14.65
CA THR A 151 6.94 -8.19 -15.39
C THR A 151 6.62 -8.78 -16.76
N GLY A 152 6.71 -7.95 -17.78
CA GLY A 152 6.61 -8.34 -19.18
C GLY A 152 7.97 -8.75 -19.75
N PRO A 153 7.99 -9.25 -20.99
CA PRO A 153 9.23 -9.57 -21.67
C PRO A 153 10.08 -8.32 -21.90
N CYS A 154 11.39 -8.52 -22.08
CA CYS A 154 12.32 -7.45 -22.48
C CYS A 154 12.25 -6.21 -21.57
N GLU A 155 12.26 -6.46 -20.26
CA GLU A 155 12.20 -5.45 -19.20
C GLU A 155 10.90 -4.62 -19.18
N GLY A 156 9.90 -4.97 -19.98
CA GLY A 156 8.58 -4.36 -19.91
C GLY A 156 7.91 -4.66 -18.57
N GLY A 157 6.97 -3.83 -18.15
CA GLY A 157 6.19 -4.10 -16.95
C GLY A 157 5.36 -2.93 -16.45
N THR A 158 4.55 -3.21 -15.43
CA THR A 158 3.71 -2.24 -14.72
C THR A 158 3.86 -2.46 -13.22
N TRP A 159 3.96 -1.38 -12.45
CA TRP A 159 4.09 -1.41 -11.00
C TRP A 159 3.12 -0.41 -10.37
N LEU A 160 2.52 -0.81 -9.26
CA LEU A 160 1.78 0.07 -8.35
C LEU A 160 2.22 -0.21 -6.92
N SER A 161 2.47 0.83 -6.15
CA SER A 161 2.66 0.75 -4.70
C SER A 161 1.77 1.77 -4.01
N ILE A 162 1.13 1.38 -2.92
CA ILE A 162 0.23 2.24 -2.14
C ILE A 162 0.70 2.26 -0.69
N ARG A 163 1.03 3.43 -0.19
CA ARG A 163 1.40 3.65 1.21
C ARG A 163 0.24 4.28 1.98
N ALA A 164 -0.20 3.61 3.04
CA ALA A 164 -1.19 4.15 3.98
C ALA A 164 -0.50 4.85 5.17
N THR A 165 -0.84 6.13 5.37
CA THR A 165 -0.39 6.95 6.49
C THR A 165 -1.59 7.51 7.27
N PRO A 166 -1.58 7.53 8.61
CA PRO A 166 -2.64 8.19 9.38
C PRO A 166 -2.67 9.68 9.10
N LEU A 167 -3.87 10.25 9.01
CA LEU A 167 -4.02 11.70 9.05
C LEU A 167 -3.62 12.23 10.43
N ALA A 168 -3.05 13.44 10.47
CA ALA A 168 -2.56 14.05 11.70
C ALA A 168 -3.68 14.29 12.75
N ASP A 169 -4.89 14.54 12.30
CA ASP A 169 -6.09 14.68 13.14
C ASP A 169 -6.70 13.32 13.56
N GLY A 170 -6.08 12.21 13.12
CA GLY A 170 -6.57 10.86 13.32
C GLY A 170 -7.87 10.56 12.56
N GLY A 171 -8.34 11.45 11.68
CA GLY A 171 -9.63 11.38 10.99
C GLY A 171 -9.69 10.37 9.83
N GLY A 172 -8.71 9.47 9.72
CA GLY A 172 -8.65 8.44 8.68
C GLY A 172 -7.22 8.21 8.19
N LEU A 173 -7.10 7.84 6.91
CA LEU A 173 -5.84 7.50 6.26
C LEU A 173 -5.63 8.33 4.99
N ARG A 174 -4.40 8.75 4.74
CA ARG A 174 -3.91 9.17 3.43
C ARG A 174 -3.26 7.98 2.74
N LEU A 175 -3.64 7.76 1.49
CA LEU A 175 -3.07 6.75 0.60
C LEU A 175 -2.23 7.44 -0.47
N ASP A 176 -0.92 7.29 -0.40
CA ASP A 176 0.01 7.77 -1.41
C ASP A 176 0.25 6.67 -2.44
N HIS A 177 -0.04 6.95 -3.71
CA HIS A 177 0.02 6.00 -4.81
C HIS A 177 1.21 6.33 -5.70
N PHE A 178 1.97 5.31 -6.04
CA PHE A 178 3.05 5.37 -7.00
C PHE A 178 2.80 4.34 -8.09
N TRP A 179 2.55 4.81 -9.31
CA TRP A 179 2.38 3.95 -10.48
C TRP A 179 3.47 4.24 -11.51
N ARG A 180 4.01 3.17 -12.11
CA ARG A 180 4.91 3.27 -13.26
C ARG A 180 4.66 2.15 -14.25
N ARG A 181 4.95 2.43 -15.52
CA ARG A 181 4.92 1.48 -16.62
C ARG A 181 6.14 1.65 -17.51
N GLN A 182 6.71 0.55 -17.93
CA GLN A 182 7.77 0.46 -18.92
C GLN A 182 7.29 -0.44 -20.07
N GLY A 183 7.33 0.06 -21.30
CA GLY A 183 7.07 -0.73 -22.49
C GLY A 183 8.19 -1.75 -22.73
N GLU A 184 7.90 -2.77 -23.52
CA GLU A 184 8.91 -3.75 -23.93
C GLU A 184 9.97 -3.11 -24.84
N ASN A 185 11.20 -3.60 -24.77
CA ASN A 185 12.32 -3.10 -25.58
C ASN A 185 12.94 -4.17 -26.50
N CYS A 186 12.11 -4.99 -27.16
CA CYS A 186 12.55 -5.97 -28.15
C CYS A 186 11.79 -5.85 -29.49
N PRO A 187 12.48 -5.72 -30.63
CA PRO A 187 13.91 -5.41 -30.73
C PRO A 187 14.22 -4.05 -30.07
N PRO A 188 15.46 -3.82 -29.60
CA PRO A 188 15.81 -2.56 -28.93
C PRO A 188 15.53 -1.34 -29.81
N ARG A 189 14.78 -0.37 -29.27
CA ARG A 189 14.45 0.87 -29.97
C ARG A 189 15.49 1.94 -29.66
N ARG A 190 15.83 2.76 -30.65
CA ARG A 190 16.64 3.97 -30.44
C ARG A 190 15.86 4.93 -29.53
N GLY A 191 16.40 5.23 -28.35
CA GLY A 191 15.71 6.01 -27.31
C GLY A 191 15.15 5.19 -26.15
N GLY A 192 15.28 3.85 -26.17
CA GLY A 192 14.84 2.97 -25.09
C GLY A 192 13.33 2.70 -25.08
N PRO A 193 12.83 1.98 -24.05
CA PRO A 193 11.41 1.70 -23.91
C PRO A 193 10.61 2.95 -23.57
N ALA A 194 9.36 3.01 -24.03
CA ALA A 194 8.43 4.04 -23.58
C ALA A 194 8.17 3.89 -22.07
N ARG A 195 8.26 4.99 -21.32
CA ARG A 195 8.03 5.00 -19.86
C ARG A 195 6.87 5.92 -19.52
N SER A 196 6.13 5.56 -18.49
CA SER A 196 5.05 6.38 -17.93
C SER A 196 5.05 6.26 -16.42
N ARG A 197 4.75 7.36 -15.72
CA ARG A 197 4.68 7.42 -14.27
C ARG A 197 3.52 8.32 -13.86
N ALA A 198 2.87 7.97 -12.76
CA ALA A 198 1.84 8.78 -12.15
C ALA A 198 1.93 8.64 -10.62
N GLU A 199 1.75 9.75 -9.94
CA GLU A 199 1.63 9.80 -8.49
C GLU A 199 0.41 10.59 -8.11
N TRP A 200 -0.31 10.11 -7.12
CA TRP A 200 -1.46 10.81 -6.56
C TRP A 200 -1.68 10.38 -5.12
N ALA A 201 -2.50 11.15 -4.42
CA ALA A 201 -2.94 10.78 -3.09
C ALA A 201 -4.45 10.82 -2.97
N THR A 202 -4.97 9.91 -2.16
CA THR A 202 -6.38 9.80 -1.84
C THR A 202 -6.53 9.79 -0.33
N THR A 203 -7.51 10.52 0.19
CA THR A 203 -7.82 10.49 1.63
C THR A 203 -9.03 9.60 1.86
N LEU A 204 -8.88 8.61 2.73
CA LEU A 204 -9.96 7.80 3.28
C LEU A 204 -10.37 8.38 4.63
N ALA A 205 -11.54 9.02 4.70
CA ALA A 205 -12.01 9.66 5.92
C ALA A 205 -12.76 8.65 6.80
N TRP A 206 -12.52 8.67 8.11
CA TRP A 206 -13.19 7.79 9.05
C TRP A 206 -13.73 8.57 10.25
N THR A 207 -15.03 8.42 10.49
CA THR A 207 -15.72 9.08 11.60
C THR A 207 -15.59 8.32 12.92
N GLY A 208 -15.07 7.08 12.88
CA GLY A 208 -15.16 6.13 13.99
C GLY A 208 -16.34 5.16 13.86
N ARG A 209 -17.22 5.34 12.86
CA ARG A 209 -18.36 4.46 12.57
C ARG A 209 -18.30 3.93 11.15
N GLY A 210 -18.68 2.66 10.98
CA GLY A 210 -18.74 2.02 9.67
C GLY A 210 -17.40 1.96 8.93
N PRO A 211 -17.41 1.67 7.62
CA PRO A 211 -16.20 1.69 6.80
C PRO A 211 -15.67 3.11 6.58
N MET A 212 -14.42 3.20 6.12
CA MET A 212 -13.83 4.47 5.72
C MET A 212 -14.52 5.00 4.45
N ARG A 213 -14.79 6.30 4.43
CA ARG A 213 -15.40 7.00 3.31
C ARG A 213 -14.35 7.31 2.25
N VAL A 214 -14.67 6.97 1.02
CA VAL A 214 -13.83 7.21 -0.15
C VAL A 214 -14.33 8.47 -0.87
N PRO A 215 -13.43 9.30 -1.42
CA PRO A 215 -13.84 10.44 -2.23
C PRO A 215 -14.37 9.95 -3.59
N PRO A 216 -15.22 10.74 -4.26
CA PRO A 216 -15.68 10.39 -5.60
C PRO A 216 -14.51 10.34 -6.60
N PRO A 217 -14.56 9.47 -7.63
CA PRO A 217 -13.55 9.42 -8.67
C PRO A 217 -13.36 10.77 -9.37
N LEU A 218 -12.10 11.12 -9.66
CA LEU A 218 -11.77 12.38 -10.31
C LEU A 218 -12.05 12.29 -11.82
N ARG A 219 -12.90 13.19 -12.33
CA ARG A 219 -13.19 13.28 -13.77
C ARG A 219 -11.92 13.60 -14.54
N GLY A 220 -11.67 12.84 -15.61
CA GLY A 220 -10.49 13.02 -16.47
C GLY A 220 -9.17 12.53 -15.86
N ALA A 221 -9.21 11.79 -14.74
CA ALA A 221 -8.01 11.17 -14.19
C ALA A 221 -7.33 10.23 -15.22
N PRO A 222 -5.98 10.14 -15.20
CA PRO A 222 -5.26 9.15 -15.98
C PRO A 222 -5.80 7.74 -15.74
N ARG A 223 -5.74 6.88 -16.77
CA ARG A 223 -6.35 5.54 -16.76
C ARG A 223 -6.01 4.74 -15.49
N ALA A 224 -4.74 4.69 -15.10
CA ALA A 224 -4.29 3.95 -13.90
C ALA A 224 -5.00 4.43 -12.63
N ARG A 225 -5.07 5.74 -12.40
CA ARG A 225 -5.76 6.33 -11.25
C ARG A 225 -7.26 6.03 -11.27
N ARG A 226 -7.89 6.17 -12.45
CA ARG A 226 -9.33 5.90 -12.62
C ARG A 226 -9.67 4.46 -12.24
N LEU A 227 -8.88 3.48 -12.71
CA LEU A 227 -9.11 2.07 -12.39
C LEU A 227 -9.02 1.80 -10.88
N VAL A 228 -8.04 2.38 -10.19
CA VAL A 228 -7.95 2.29 -8.71
C VAL A 228 -9.16 2.95 -8.04
N GLU A 229 -9.57 4.14 -8.47
CA GLU A 229 -10.70 4.86 -7.89
C GLU A 229 -12.04 4.14 -8.12
N GLU A 230 -12.23 3.49 -9.26
CA GLU A 230 -13.41 2.68 -9.57
C GLU A 230 -13.49 1.43 -8.68
N SER A 231 -12.41 0.66 -8.56
CA SER A 231 -12.38 -0.52 -7.66
C SER A 231 -12.57 -0.11 -6.20
N ARG A 232 -11.96 0.99 -5.76
CA ARG A 232 -12.18 1.56 -4.43
C ARG A 232 -13.64 1.94 -4.18
N ALA A 233 -14.33 2.50 -5.16
CA ALA A 233 -15.75 2.84 -5.03
C ALA A 233 -16.61 1.59 -4.87
N LYS A 234 -16.33 0.51 -5.62
CA LYS A 234 -16.99 -0.80 -5.46
C LYS A 234 -16.76 -1.37 -4.07
N VAL A 235 -15.50 -1.35 -3.59
CA VAL A 235 -15.14 -1.79 -2.23
C VAL A 235 -15.93 -1.01 -1.17
N ALA A 236 -15.97 0.32 -1.27
CA ALA A 236 -16.67 1.15 -0.31
C ALA A 236 -18.17 0.83 -0.24
N HIS A 237 -18.79 0.57 -1.39
CA HIS A 237 -20.18 0.13 -1.47
C HIS A 237 -20.38 -1.23 -0.78
N TRP A 238 -19.56 -2.23 -1.15
CA TRP A 238 -19.64 -3.58 -0.59
C TRP A 238 -19.41 -3.65 0.93
N LEU A 239 -18.50 -2.83 1.46
CA LEU A 239 -18.25 -2.70 2.90
C LEU A 239 -19.36 -1.94 3.65
N ALA A 240 -20.12 -1.08 2.96
CA ALA A 240 -21.21 -0.33 3.56
C ALA A 240 -22.49 -1.17 3.75
N GLU A 241 -22.68 -2.20 2.93
CA GLU A 241 -23.85 -3.10 3.00
C GLU A 241 -23.91 -3.92 4.29
N ALA A 242 -22.76 -4.41 4.76
CA ALA A 242 -22.67 -5.24 5.95
C ALA A 242 -21.26 -5.21 6.56
N PRO A 243 -21.10 -5.42 7.87
CA PRO A 243 -19.80 -5.62 8.49
C PRO A 243 -19.11 -6.88 7.92
N ARG A 244 -18.07 -6.68 7.10
CA ARG A 244 -17.30 -7.77 6.49
C ARG A 244 -16.16 -8.21 7.39
N ARG A 245 -15.92 -9.52 7.42
CA ARG A 245 -14.86 -10.20 8.19
C ARG A 245 -14.11 -11.23 7.36
N ILE A 246 -14.78 -11.77 6.34
CA ILE A 246 -14.23 -12.72 5.39
C ILE A 246 -14.13 -12.01 4.05
N VAL A 247 -12.98 -12.14 3.40
CA VAL A 247 -12.78 -11.80 1.99
C VAL A 247 -12.50 -13.11 1.26
N THR A 248 -13.21 -13.35 0.17
CA THR A 248 -12.98 -14.49 -0.73
C THR A 248 -12.28 -14.03 -2.01
N LEU A 249 -11.85 -14.98 -2.85
CA LEU A 249 -11.31 -14.63 -4.16
C LEU A 249 -12.39 -14.02 -5.06
N ASP A 250 -13.60 -14.56 -5.01
CA ASP A 250 -14.74 -14.07 -5.80
C ASP A 250 -15.07 -12.62 -5.41
N ASP A 251 -14.96 -12.26 -4.12
CA ASP A 251 -15.08 -10.88 -3.68
C ASP A 251 -13.99 -10.00 -4.32
N VAL A 252 -12.73 -10.44 -4.28
CA VAL A 252 -11.60 -9.69 -4.85
C VAL A 252 -11.79 -9.46 -6.36
N GLU A 253 -12.29 -10.46 -7.08
CA GLU A 253 -12.60 -10.39 -8.52
C GLU A 253 -13.77 -9.44 -8.79
N ALA A 254 -14.90 -9.64 -8.11
CA ALA A 254 -16.10 -8.82 -8.30
C ALA A 254 -15.86 -7.33 -7.99
N LEU A 255 -14.98 -7.04 -7.03
CA LEU A 255 -14.58 -5.69 -6.66
C LEU A 255 -13.60 -5.05 -7.65
N GLY A 256 -13.13 -5.80 -8.66
CA GLY A 256 -12.20 -5.33 -9.69
C GLY A 256 -10.81 -5.04 -9.13
N LEU A 257 -10.44 -5.62 -7.99
CA LEU A 257 -9.13 -5.38 -7.39
C LEU A 257 -8.00 -6.01 -8.21
N MET A 258 -8.26 -7.14 -8.89
CA MET A 258 -7.26 -7.81 -9.76
C MET A 258 -7.17 -7.16 -11.15
N GLU A 259 -8.30 -6.85 -11.78
CA GLU A 259 -8.39 -6.40 -13.17
C GLU A 259 -7.90 -4.96 -13.38
N ALA A 260 -8.10 -4.10 -12.36
CA ALA A 260 -7.74 -2.69 -12.44
C ALA A 260 -6.29 -2.46 -12.84
N MET A 261 -5.39 -3.40 -12.51
CA MET A 261 -3.96 -3.23 -12.68
C MET A 261 -3.38 -3.86 -13.95
N GLU A 262 -4.00 -4.91 -14.48
CA GLU A 262 -3.63 -5.46 -15.80
C GLU A 262 -4.02 -4.50 -16.94
N ALA A 263 -5.12 -3.78 -16.76
CA ALA A 263 -5.64 -2.84 -17.76
C ALA A 263 -4.92 -1.48 -17.76
N ALA A 264 -4.05 -1.17 -16.79
CA ALA A 264 -3.38 0.12 -16.63
C ALA A 264 -2.07 0.22 -17.45
#